data_AF-A0A9E2P1X1-F1
#
_entry.id   AF-A0A9E2P1X1-F1
#
_cell.length_a   1.000
_cell.length_b   1.000
_cell.length_c   1.000
_cell.angle_alpha   90.00
_cell.angle_beta   90.00
_cell.angle_gamma   90.00
#
_symmetry.space_group_name_H-M   'P 1'
#
loop_
_entity.id
_entity.type
_entity.pdbx_description
1 polymer ?
#
loop_
_entity_poly.entity_id
_entity_poly.type
_entity_poly.pdbx_seq_one_letter_code
_entity_poly.pdbx_strand_id
1 'polypeptide(L)'
;MEDRKKKQMFLQMQFSLLLLSCALIPDMTSLVSSFFEVPSLDIPVLLCHIIGIVGSGMALYTFYTADKSLSRPYLAVVGIGLVLAVLSLFMDMPIWSDIISIVLLMIAFFMGKGCLQMNWNNIGTQGAYIILLSILLRLYDGIGDSFVHGILAFVGVIMFWIGLGKLRLVMDAEGTVAISRLKTALILNLIAIIFGWIPLLGSIVAGILLIIAFILEFIGYGAMKRSAAVGEEGRIGAGRLRTSMIILLVGTIISIIPLLGTTVSAFISLVGLVLVYQGWRGIFFGVDKD
;
A
#
# COMPACT_ATOMS: atom_id res chain seq x y z
N MET A 1 13.64 9.86 -21.08
CA MET A 1 12.29 9.34 -20.78
C MET A 1 11.36 10.52 -20.56
N GLU A 2 10.12 10.50 -21.06
CA GLU A 2 9.10 11.52 -20.78
C GLU A 2 8.83 11.61 -19.26
N ASP A 3 8.68 12.83 -18.71
CA ASP A 3 8.57 13.06 -17.25
C ASP A 3 7.40 12.29 -16.63
N ARG A 4 6.24 12.30 -17.29
CA ARG A 4 5.07 11.54 -16.84
C ARG A 4 5.34 10.04 -16.75
N LYS A 5 5.93 9.46 -17.80
CA LYS A 5 6.30 8.03 -17.82
C LYS A 5 7.34 7.72 -16.75
N LYS A 6 8.29 8.63 -16.54
CA LYS A 6 9.31 8.57 -15.50
C LYS A 6 8.69 8.50 -14.11
N LYS A 7 7.77 9.41 -13.78
CA LYS A 7 7.01 9.41 -12.51
C LYS A 7 6.15 8.15 -12.36
N GLN A 8 5.53 7.66 -13.43
CA GLN A 8 4.72 6.43 -13.39
C GLN A 8 5.55 5.21 -13.01
N MET A 9 6.70 5.03 -13.67
CA MET A 9 7.61 3.92 -13.38
C MET A 9 8.22 4.06 -11.99
N PHE A 10 8.47 5.29 -11.52
CA PHE A 10 8.92 5.52 -10.15
C PHE A 10 7.88 5.09 -9.12
N LEU A 11 6.61 5.50 -9.28
CA LEU A 11 5.53 5.11 -8.37
C LEU A 11 5.36 3.59 -8.34
N GLN A 12 5.38 2.94 -9.50
CA GLN A 12 5.35 1.49 -9.60
C GLN A 12 6.52 0.86 -8.86
N MET A 13 7.75 1.35 -9.09
CA MET A 13 8.95 0.82 -8.45
C MET A 13 8.89 0.95 -6.93
N GLN A 14 8.60 2.14 -6.40
CA GLN A 14 8.54 2.38 -4.95
C GLN A 14 7.46 1.56 -4.27
N PHE A 15 6.28 1.47 -4.89
CA PHE A 15 5.18 0.65 -4.38
C PHE A 15 5.54 -0.83 -4.39
N SER A 16 6.11 -1.35 -5.49
CA SER A 16 6.49 -2.75 -5.62
C SER A 16 7.66 -3.15 -4.71
N LEU A 17 8.66 -2.28 -4.54
CA LEU A 17 9.76 -2.51 -3.59
C LEU A 17 9.23 -2.59 -2.16
N LEU A 18 8.34 -1.67 -1.77
CA LEU A 18 7.76 -1.69 -0.43
C LEU A 18 6.85 -2.91 -0.22
N LEU A 19 6.07 -3.30 -1.23
CA LEU A 19 5.20 -4.48 -1.18
C LEU A 19 6.03 -5.75 -1.01
N LEU A 20 7.12 -5.85 -1.76
CA LEU A 20 8.04 -6.97 -1.68
C LEU A 20 8.75 -7.03 -0.32
N SER A 21 9.22 -5.89 0.20
CA SER A 21 9.81 -5.83 1.54
C SER A 21 8.83 -6.29 2.61
N CYS A 22 7.55 -5.93 2.52
CA CYS A 22 6.52 -6.41 3.44
C CYS A 22 6.28 -7.93 3.29
N ALA A 23 6.26 -8.43 2.05
CA ALA A 23 6.02 -9.86 1.78
C ALA A 23 7.15 -10.79 2.19
N LEU A 24 8.36 -10.27 2.34
CA LEU A 24 9.53 -11.04 2.78
C LEU A 24 9.68 -11.07 4.30
N ILE A 25 8.86 -10.34 5.07
CA ILE A 25 8.97 -10.33 6.54
C ILE A 25 8.68 -11.73 7.04
N PRO A 26 9.64 -12.42 7.69
CA PRO A 26 9.43 -13.77 8.17
C PRO A 26 8.37 -13.80 9.28
N ASP A 27 7.50 -14.81 9.24
CA ASP A 27 6.54 -15.08 10.30
C ASP A 27 7.28 -15.55 11.56
N MET A 28 7.63 -14.59 12.43
CA MET A 28 8.33 -14.87 13.69
C MET A 28 7.46 -15.66 14.69
N THR A 29 6.17 -15.85 14.42
CA THR A 29 5.26 -16.74 15.16
C THR A 29 5.57 -18.23 14.91
N SER A 30 6.16 -18.57 13.75
CA SER A 30 6.55 -19.94 13.38
C SER A 30 7.66 -20.56 14.24
N LEU A 31 8.40 -19.74 15.01
CA LEU A 31 9.37 -20.26 15.98
C LEU A 31 8.71 -20.95 17.18
N VAL A 32 7.43 -20.66 17.46
CA VAL A 32 6.68 -21.25 18.60
C VAL A 32 5.73 -22.37 18.14
N SER A 33 5.23 -22.34 16.89
CA SER A 33 4.30 -23.35 16.35
C SER A 33 4.97 -24.52 15.59
N SER A 34 6.31 -24.54 15.49
CA SER A 34 7.09 -25.51 14.69
C SER A 34 6.98 -26.99 15.09
N PHE A 35 6.17 -27.37 16.08
CA PHE A 35 5.94 -28.77 16.44
C PHE A 35 4.73 -29.43 15.76
N PHE A 36 3.75 -28.65 15.31
CA PHE A 36 2.54 -29.18 14.65
C PHE A 36 1.94 -28.12 13.75
N GLU A 37 2.23 -28.13 12.45
CA GLU A 37 1.22 -27.86 11.42
C GLU A 37 1.79 -27.98 9.99
N VAL A 38 0.93 -28.50 9.11
CA VAL A 38 1.13 -28.63 7.67
C VAL A 38 1.37 -27.23 7.08
N PRO A 39 2.32 -27.02 6.16
CA PRO A 39 2.57 -25.71 5.57
C PRO A 39 1.33 -25.26 4.78
N SER A 40 0.53 -24.37 5.37
CA SER A 40 -0.54 -23.68 4.67
C SER A 40 0.10 -22.63 3.77
N LEU A 41 0.08 -22.87 2.46
CA LEU A 41 0.52 -21.90 1.47
C LEU A 41 -0.33 -20.61 1.61
N ASP A 42 0.26 -19.53 2.09
CA ASP A 42 -0.39 -18.22 2.15
C ASP A 42 -0.42 -17.59 0.74
N ILE A 43 -1.49 -17.91 0.01
CA ILE A 43 -1.74 -17.44 -1.36
C ILE A 43 -1.66 -15.89 -1.45
N PRO A 44 -2.29 -15.10 -0.57
CA PRO A 44 -2.11 -13.64 -0.52
C PRO A 44 -0.65 -13.18 -0.49
N VAL A 45 0.17 -13.74 0.41
CA VAL A 45 1.58 -13.35 0.57
C VAL A 45 2.38 -13.71 -0.69
N LEU A 46 2.16 -14.91 -1.24
CA LEU A 46 2.79 -15.35 -2.49
C LEU A 46 2.46 -14.40 -3.65
N LEU A 47 1.21 -13.99 -3.79
CA LEU A 47 0.79 -13.08 -4.86
C LEU A 47 1.41 -11.68 -4.67
N CYS A 48 1.48 -11.17 -3.44
CA CYS A 48 2.17 -9.91 -3.13
C CYS A 48 3.65 -9.98 -3.49
N HIS A 49 4.29 -11.11 -3.18
CA HIS A 49 5.69 -11.39 -3.54
C HIS A 49 5.89 -11.34 -5.06
N ILE A 50 5.07 -12.07 -5.83
CA ILE A 50 5.14 -12.10 -7.31
C ILE A 50 4.89 -10.70 -7.90
N ILE A 51 3.85 -9.99 -7.44
CA ILE A 51 3.54 -8.63 -7.91
C ILE A 51 4.69 -7.67 -7.57
N GLY A 52 5.30 -7.82 -6.40
CA GLY A 52 6.47 -7.06 -5.97
C GLY A 52 7.65 -7.26 -6.92
N ILE A 53 8.02 -8.51 -7.21
CA ILE A 53 9.12 -8.87 -8.12
C ILE A 53 8.85 -8.36 -9.53
N VAL A 54 7.69 -8.70 -10.11
CA VAL A 54 7.36 -8.36 -11.49
C VAL A 54 7.24 -6.85 -11.66
N GLY A 55 6.57 -6.16 -10.72
CA GLY A 55 6.37 -4.72 -10.78
C GLY A 55 7.68 -3.93 -10.66
N SER A 56 8.57 -4.32 -9.73
CA SER A 56 9.88 -3.68 -9.54
C SER A 56 10.84 -4.01 -10.67
N GLY A 57 10.89 -5.27 -11.15
CA GLY A 57 11.71 -5.71 -12.26
C GLY A 57 11.35 -5.00 -13.58
N MET A 58 10.05 -4.90 -13.89
CA MET A 58 9.59 -4.13 -15.06
C MET A 58 10.00 -2.66 -14.97
N ALA A 59 9.77 -2.00 -13.82
CA ALA A 59 10.13 -0.61 -13.65
C ALA A 59 11.65 -0.39 -13.76
N LEU A 60 12.46 -1.23 -13.11
CA LEU A 60 13.92 -1.19 -13.20
C LEU A 60 14.42 -1.34 -14.63
N TYR A 61 13.87 -2.30 -15.38
CA TYR A 61 14.21 -2.51 -16.78
C TYR A 61 13.88 -1.29 -17.65
N THR A 62 12.73 -0.65 -17.42
CA THR A 62 12.37 0.58 -18.15
C THR A 62 13.31 1.74 -17.84
N PHE A 63 13.79 1.88 -16.61
CA PHE A 63 14.79 2.89 -16.26
C PHE A 63 16.14 2.59 -16.90
N TYR A 64 16.60 1.34 -16.82
CA TYR A 64 17.88 0.91 -17.39
C TYR A 64 17.95 1.11 -18.91
N THR A 65 16.87 0.77 -19.63
CA THR A 65 16.82 0.91 -21.09
C THR A 65 16.70 2.36 -21.54
N ALA A 66 16.03 3.20 -20.75
CA ALA A 66 15.84 4.61 -21.08
C ALA A 66 17.04 5.50 -20.72
N ASP A 67 17.82 5.12 -19.70
CA ASP A 67 18.98 5.87 -19.26
C ASP A 67 20.10 4.93 -18.78
N LYS A 68 21.08 4.71 -19.65
CA LYS A 68 22.25 3.88 -19.35
C LYS A 68 23.20 4.52 -18.31
N SER A 69 22.97 5.78 -17.94
CA SER A 69 23.74 6.48 -16.91
C SER A 69 23.22 6.25 -15.49
N LEU A 70 22.21 5.39 -15.32
CA LEU A 70 21.69 5.02 -14.00
C LEU A 70 22.84 4.61 -13.05
N SER A 71 22.73 5.08 -11.81
CA SER A 71 23.72 4.81 -10.78
C SER A 71 23.96 3.30 -10.63
N ARG A 72 25.19 2.86 -10.96
CA ARG A 72 25.61 1.45 -10.81
C ARG A 72 25.36 0.89 -9.40
N PRO A 73 25.65 1.61 -8.30
CA PRO A 73 25.33 1.08 -6.97
C PRO A 73 23.82 0.93 -6.76
N TYR A 74 22.99 1.82 -7.32
CA TYR A 74 21.52 1.67 -7.24
C TYR A 74 21.05 0.40 -7.97
N LEU A 75 21.53 0.18 -9.20
CA LEU A 75 21.22 -1.03 -9.97
C LEU A 75 21.66 -2.31 -9.25
N ALA A 76 22.85 -2.30 -8.66
CA ALA A 76 23.38 -3.45 -7.92
C ALA A 76 22.53 -3.75 -6.68
N VAL A 77 22.19 -2.73 -5.88
CA VAL A 77 21.40 -2.91 -4.65
C VAL A 77 19.99 -3.42 -4.98
N VAL A 78 19.29 -2.80 -5.93
CA VAL A 78 17.97 -3.29 -6.37
C VAL A 78 18.07 -4.70 -6.95
N GLY A 79 19.03 -4.91 -7.86
CA GLY A 79 19.18 -6.18 -8.57
C GLY A 79 19.46 -7.34 -7.63
N ILE A 80 20.40 -7.18 -6.69
CA ILE A 80 20.72 -8.22 -5.71
C ILE A 80 19.52 -8.48 -4.79
N GLY A 81 18.83 -7.44 -4.31
CA GLY A 81 17.61 -7.61 -3.51
C GLY A 81 16.53 -8.40 -4.25
N LEU A 82 16.27 -8.07 -5.52
CA LEU A 82 15.29 -8.79 -6.35
C LEU A 82 15.70 -10.24 -6.64
N VAL A 83 16.98 -10.49 -6.89
CA VAL A 83 17.47 -11.87 -7.10
C VAL A 83 17.29 -12.70 -5.83
N LEU A 84 17.63 -12.15 -4.66
CA LEU A 84 17.42 -12.85 -3.39
C LEU A 84 15.93 -13.13 -3.13
N ALA A 85 15.05 -12.17 -3.43
CA ALA A 85 13.61 -12.36 -3.31
C ALA A 85 13.08 -13.45 -4.27
N VAL A 86 13.56 -13.49 -5.51
CA VAL A 86 13.21 -14.57 -6.45
C VAL A 86 13.71 -15.91 -5.93
N LEU A 87 14.93 -15.98 -5.42
CA LEU A 87 15.49 -17.21 -4.88
C LEU A 87 14.70 -17.71 -3.68
N SER A 88 14.21 -16.85 -2.79
CA SER A 88 13.39 -17.28 -1.66
C SER A 88 12.00 -17.80 -2.04
N LEU A 89 11.51 -17.49 -3.24
CA LEU A 89 10.25 -18.04 -3.75
C LEU A 89 10.41 -19.48 -4.27
N PHE A 90 11.56 -19.79 -4.89
CA PHE A 90 11.77 -21.07 -5.58
C PHE A 90 12.70 -22.05 -4.85
N MET A 91 13.50 -21.55 -3.91
CA MET A 91 14.46 -22.34 -3.15
C MET A 91 14.15 -22.17 -1.66
N ASP A 92 14.22 -23.25 -0.89
CA ASP A 92 14.12 -23.24 0.58
C ASP A 92 15.35 -22.54 1.18
N MET A 93 15.41 -21.22 0.99
CA MET A 93 16.51 -20.38 1.43
C MET A 93 16.41 -20.12 2.94
N PRO A 94 17.55 -19.93 3.63
CA PRO A 94 17.54 -19.61 5.05
C PRO A 94 16.99 -18.21 5.28
N ILE A 95 16.29 -18.00 6.41
CA ILE A 95 15.64 -16.72 6.80
C ILE A 95 16.58 -15.50 6.66
N TRP A 96 17.89 -15.68 6.89
CA TRP A 96 18.87 -14.59 6.74
C TRP A 96 18.92 -14.00 5.32
N SER A 97 18.62 -14.78 4.27
CA SER A 97 18.56 -14.24 2.91
C SER A 97 17.40 -13.27 2.71
N ASP A 98 16.25 -13.54 3.33
CA ASP A 98 15.09 -12.66 3.27
C ASP A 98 15.37 -11.35 4.00
N ILE A 99 16.05 -11.42 5.16
CA ILE A 99 16.50 -10.23 5.89
C ILE A 99 17.46 -9.39 5.04
N ILE A 100 18.44 -10.02 4.39
CA ILE A 100 19.39 -9.32 3.50
C ILE A 100 18.63 -8.70 2.32
N SER A 101 17.69 -9.43 1.72
CA SER A 101 16.84 -8.95 0.64
C SER A 101 16.05 -7.70 1.07
N ILE A 102 15.35 -7.76 2.20
CA ILE A 102 14.60 -6.62 2.77
C ILE A 102 15.52 -5.41 2.96
N VAL A 103 16.69 -5.59 3.58
CA VAL A 103 17.64 -4.49 3.82
C VAL A 103 18.05 -3.83 2.50
N LEU A 104 18.41 -4.62 1.49
CA LEU A 104 18.79 -4.11 0.17
C LEU A 104 17.63 -3.39 -0.52
N LEU A 105 16.42 -3.98 -0.50
CA LEU A 105 15.22 -3.37 -1.09
C LEU A 105 14.86 -2.06 -0.40
N MET A 106 15.03 -1.95 0.92
CA MET A 106 14.79 -0.71 1.66
C MET A 106 15.87 0.35 1.40
N ILE A 107 17.14 -0.04 1.29
CA ILE A 107 18.21 0.89 0.86
C ILE A 107 17.88 1.43 -0.54
N ALA A 108 17.51 0.55 -1.46
CA ALA A 108 17.07 0.94 -2.80
C ALA A 108 15.85 1.87 -2.78
N PHE A 109 14.85 1.57 -1.94
CA PHE A 109 13.67 2.41 -1.77
C PHE A 109 14.06 3.85 -1.44
N PHE A 110 14.92 4.06 -0.42
CA PHE A 110 15.38 5.39 -0.02
C PHE A 110 16.29 6.07 -1.04
N MET A 111 17.17 5.31 -1.71
CA MET A 111 18.05 5.84 -2.76
C MET A 111 17.29 6.28 -4.02
N GLY A 112 16.13 5.66 -4.29
CA GLY A 112 15.42 5.77 -5.57
C GLY A 112 15.13 7.20 -5.99
N LYS A 113 14.64 8.06 -5.08
CA LYS A 113 14.29 9.45 -5.43
C LYS A 113 15.50 10.23 -5.97
N GLY A 114 16.64 10.11 -5.30
CA GLY A 114 17.87 10.81 -5.67
C GLY A 114 18.52 10.22 -6.92
N CYS A 115 18.64 8.88 -6.97
CA CYS A 115 19.28 8.18 -8.08
C CYS A 115 18.50 8.31 -9.39
N LEU A 116 17.17 8.44 -9.31
CA LEU A 116 16.30 8.60 -10.47
C LEU A 116 15.94 10.07 -10.74
N GLN A 117 16.50 11.02 -9.99
CA GLN A 117 16.28 12.46 -10.13
C GLN A 117 14.78 12.82 -10.21
N MET A 118 14.02 12.38 -9.20
CA MET A 118 12.57 12.59 -9.15
C MET A 118 12.22 13.86 -8.39
N ASN A 119 11.52 14.76 -9.07
CA ASN A 119 10.98 15.99 -8.52
C ASN A 119 9.45 15.94 -8.52
N TRP A 120 8.86 16.53 -7.49
CA TRP A 120 7.41 16.68 -7.37
C TRP A 120 7.05 18.09 -7.81
N ASN A 121 6.03 18.26 -8.65
CA ASN A 121 5.67 19.60 -9.14
C ASN A 121 5.09 20.46 -8.01
N ASN A 122 4.42 19.83 -7.03
CA ASN A 122 3.87 20.53 -5.88
C ASN A 122 3.80 19.66 -4.61
N ILE A 123 3.47 20.32 -3.49
CA ILE A 123 3.36 19.67 -2.18
C ILE A 123 2.22 18.63 -2.11
N GLY A 124 1.14 18.83 -2.87
CA GLY A 124 0.03 17.89 -2.92
C GLY A 124 0.39 16.57 -3.59
N THR A 125 1.22 16.62 -4.62
CA THR A 125 1.81 15.46 -5.30
C THR A 125 2.64 14.63 -4.34
N GLN A 126 3.48 15.29 -3.54
CA GLN A 126 4.19 14.63 -2.45
C GLN A 126 3.22 14.01 -1.44
N GLY A 127 2.12 14.70 -1.12
CA GLY A 127 1.05 14.19 -0.26
C GLY A 127 0.44 12.90 -0.79
N ALA A 128 0.00 12.88 -2.05
CA ALA A 128 -0.58 11.71 -2.71
C ALA A 128 0.41 10.52 -2.78
N TYR A 129 1.69 10.79 -3.05
CA TYR A 129 2.75 9.78 -2.99
C TYR A 129 2.87 9.14 -1.60
N ILE A 130 2.93 9.96 -0.54
CA ILE A 130 3.02 9.46 0.83
C ILE A 130 1.78 8.63 1.18
N ILE A 131 0.59 9.08 0.75
CA ILE A 131 -0.65 8.34 0.99
C ILE A 131 -0.60 6.96 0.31
N LEU A 132 -0.17 6.90 -0.95
CA LEU A 132 -0.06 5.66 -1.71
C LEU A 132 0.79 4.61 -0.95
N LEU A 133 1.96 5.02 -0.45
CA LEU A 133 2.84 4.15 0.33
C LEU A 133 2.24 3.78 1.69
N SER A 134 1.58 4.73 2.35
CA SER A 134 1.01 4.53 3.67
C SER A 134 -0.11 3.49 3.70
N ILE A 135 -0.89 3.39 2.61
CA ILE A 135 -1.99 2.42 2.54
C ILE A 135 -1.45 1.02 2.38
N LEU A 136 -0.34 0.85 1.66
CA LEU A 136 0.33 -0.43 1.56
C LEU A 136 0.79 -0.92 2.94
N LEU A 137 1.45 -0.05 3.72
CA LEU A 137 1.89 -0.40 5.09
C LEU A 137 0.72 -0.77 6.00
N ARG A 138 -0.41 -0.05 5.88
CA ARG A 138 -1.62 -0.34 6.66
C ARG A 138 -2.33 -1.62 6.22
N LEU A 139 -2.37 -1.90 4.92
CA LEU A 139 -3.04 -3.08 4.40
C LEU A 139 -2.28 -4.35 4.79
N TYR A 140 -0.95 -4.28 4.81
CA TYR A 140 -0.12 -5.46 5.07
C TYR A 140 -0.24 -6.00 6.51
N ASP A 141 -0.70 -5.21 7.48
CA ASP A 141 -1.04 -5.69 8.83
C ASP A 141 -2.24 -6.64 8.84
N GLY A 142 -3.18 -6.49 7.89
CA GLY A 142 -4.24 -7.46 7.69
C GLY A 142 -3.82 -8.71 6.91
N ILE A 143 -2.58 -8.73 6.38
CA ILE A 143 -2.03 -9.85 5.60
C ILE A 143 -0.98 -10.60 6.42
N GLY A 144 -0.03 -9.89 7.02
CA GLY A 144 1.03 -10.44 7.85
C GLY A 144 0.67 -10.39 9.33
N ASP A 145 0.50 -11.55 9.95
CA ASP A 145 0.12 -11.69 11.36
C ASP A 145 1.35 -11.63 12.29
N SER A 146 2.09 -10.52 12.23
CA SER A 146 3.31 -10.36 13.04
C SER A 146 3.41 -8.98 13.69
N PHE A 147 4.11 -8.93 14.83
CA PHE A 147 4.37 -7.69 15.56
C PHE A 147 5.02 -6.60 14.69
N VAL A 148 5.87 -6.99 13.73
CA VAL A 148 6.53 -6.07 12.81
C VAL A 148 5.51 -5.41 11.87
N HIS A 149 4.52 -6.17 11.40
CA HIS A 149 3.45 -5.63 10.55
C HIS A 149 2.59 -4.62 11.31
N GLY A 150 2.30 -4.85 12.60
CA GLY A 150 1.62 -3.87 13.46
C GLY A 150 2.38 -2.54 13.59
N ILE A 151 3.72 -2.60 13.74
CA ILE A 151 4.56 -1.39 13.72
C ILE A 151 4.47 -0.67 12.38
N LEU A 152 4.55 -1.41 11.26
CA LEU A 152 4.47 -0.85 9.92
C LEU A 152 3.12 -0.18 9.67
N ALA A 153 2.00 -0.79 10.08
CA ALA A 153 0.69 -0.17 9.99
C ALA A 153 0.61 1.12 10.78
N PHE A 154 1.20 1.19 11.98
CA PHE A 154 1.26 2.42 12.76
C PHE A 154 2.07 3.52 12.05
N VAL A 155 3.22 3.18 11.46
CA VAL A 155 3.99 4.09 10.60
C VAL A 155 3.13 4.55 9.42
N GLY A 156 2.38 3.64 8.80
CA GLY A 156 1.42 3.92 7.75
C GLY A 156 0.34 4.91 8.19
N VAL A 157 -0.21 4.81 9.40
CA VAL A 157 -1.19 5.78 9.92
C VAL A 157 -0.61 7.19 9.98
N ILE A 158 0.62 7.33 10.51
CA ILE A 158 1.31 8.63 10.59
C ILE A 158 1.55 9.20 9.18
N MET A 159 2.06 8.37 8.27
CA MET A 159 2.29 8.76 6.88
C MET A 159 1.00 9.19 6.20
N PHE A 160 -0.09 8.44 6.37
CA PHE A 160 -1.40 8.76 5.80
C PHE A 160 -1.90 10.13 6.28
N TRP A 161 -1.76 10.42 7.59
CA TRP A 161 -2.14 11.70 8.16
C TRP A 161 -1.32 12.88 7.61
N ILE A 162 0.00 12.71 7.50
CA ILE A 162 0.92 13.71 6.92
C ILE A 162 0.57 13.94 5.45
N GLY A 163 0.38 12.87 4.69
CA GLY A 163 0.04 12.92 3.27
C GLY A 163 -1.27 13.66 3.02
N LEU A 164 -2.31 13.39 3.81
CA LEU A 164 -3.57 14.13 3.78
C LEU A 164 -3.39 15.62 4.13
N GLY A 165 -2.51 15.93 5.10
CA GLY A 165 -2.17 17.30 5.43
C GLY A 165 -1.55 18.06 4.26
N LYS A 166 -0.61 17.44 3.56
CA LYS A 166 0.04 18.02 2.37
C LYS A 166 -0.92 18.17 1.19
N LEU A 167 -1.73 17.15 0.93
CA LEU A 167 -2.73 17.18 -0.13
C LEU A 167 -3.71 18.34 0.06
N ARG A 168 -4.11 18.61 1.32
CA ARG A 168 -5.07 19.68 1.66
C ARG A 168 -4.63 21.05 1.20
N LEU A 169 -3.33 21.31 1.18
CA LEU A 169 -2.77 22.63 0.85
C LEU A 169 -3.03 23.04 -0.61
N VAL A 170 -3.38 22.09 -1.48
CA VAL A 170 -3.65 22.35 -2.90
C VAL A 170 -5.08 21.94 -3.31
N MET A 171 -5.95 21.66 -2.35
CA MET A 171 -7.34 21.27 -2.62
C MET A 171 -8.29 22.46 -2.67
N ASP A 172 -9.38 22.30 -3.42
CA ASP A 172 -10.55 23.17 -3.38
C ASP A 172 -11.48 22.82 -2.20
N ALA A 173 -12.67 23.43 -2.16
CA ALA A 173 -13.64 23.20 -1.08
C ALA A 173 -14.08 21.72 -0.98
N GLU A 174 -14.41 21.09 -2.10
CA GLU A 174 -14.79 19.65 -2.13
C GLU A 174 -13.62 18.76 -1.70
N GLY A 175 -12.40 19.04 -2.18
CA GLY A 175 -11.20 18.30 -1.77
C GLY A 175 -10.87 18.50 -0.29
N THR A 176 -11.14 19.68 0.27
CA THR A 176 -10.99 19.95 1.71
C THR A 176 -12.01 19.16 2.54
N VAL A 177 -13.26 19.09 2.08
CA VAL A 177 -14.29 18.23 2.70
C VAL A 177 -13.83 16.77 2.65
N ALA A 178 -13.34 16.31 1.50
CA ALA A 178 -12.83 14.95 1.33
C ALA A 178 -11.75 14.62 2.37
N ILE A 179 -10.73 15.47 2.49
CA ILE A 179 -9.62 15.27 3.42
C ILE A 179 -10.09 15.29 4.87
N SER A 180 -11.01 16.19 5.22
CA SER A 180 -11.58 16.25 6.56
C SER A 180 -12.25 14.92 6.93
N ARG A 181 -13.08 14.38 6.02
CA ARG A 181 -13.77 13.11 6.23
C ARG A 181 -12.81 11.93 6.35
N LEU A 182 -11.76 11.88 5.52
CA LEU A 182 -10.72 10.85 5.59
C LEU A 182 -9.93 10.90 6.91
N LYS A 183 -9.62 12.11 7.41
CA LYS A 183 -8.97 12.27 8.72
C LYS A 183 -9.86 11.83 9.87
N THR A 184 -11.15 12.21 9.85
CA THR A 184 -12.11 11.75 10.86
C THR A 184 -12.26 10.24 10.83
N ALA A 185 -12.40 9.63 9.65
CA ALA A 185 -12.46 8.17 9.50
C ALA A 185 -11.22 7.48 10.08
N LEU A 186 -10.02 8.02 9.82
CA LEU A 186 -8.78 7.49 10.41
C LEU A 186 -8.81 7.51 11.94
N ILE A 187 -9.24 8.61 12.55
CA ILE A 187 -9.36 8.72 14.02
C ILE A 187 -10.38 7.72 14.56
N LEU A 188 -11.55 7.61 13.93
CA LEU A 188 -12.59 6.67 14.36
C LEU A 188 -12.10 5.22 14.29
N ASN A 189 -11.36 4.85 13.24
CA ASN A 189 -10.75 3.53 13.13
C ASN A 189 -9.76 3.26 14.29
N LEU A 190 -8.93 4.22 14.66
CA LEU A 190 -8.01 4.07 15.80
C LEU A 190 -8.74 3.92 17.13
N ILE A 191 -9.79 4.72 17.35
CA ILE A 191 -10.62 4.61 18.55
C ILE A 191 -11.34 3.25 18.58
N ALA A 192 -11.85 2.78 17.44
CA ALA A 192 -12.50 1.48 17.34
C ALA A 192 -11.59 0.33 17.73
N ILE A 193 -10.31 0.37 17.32
CA ILE A 193 -9.30 -0.63 17.73
C ILE A 193 -9.17 -0.69 19.26
N ILE A 194 -9.10 0.46 19.93
CA ILE A 194 -8.97 0.54 21.39
C ILE A 194 -10.22 -0.05 22.07
N PHE A 195 -11.42 0.31 21.60
CA PHE A 195 -12.67 -0.24 22.15
C PHE A 195 -12.83 -1.74 21.87
N GLY A 196 -12.27 -2.25 20.78
CA GLY A 196 -12.30 -3.67 20.43
C GLY A 196 -11.66 -4.58 21.49
N TRP A 197 -10.78 -4.04 22.34
CA TRP A 197 -10.16 -4.79 23.43
C TRP A 197 -11.07 -4.99 24.64
N ILE A 198 -12.20 -4.29 24.74
CA ILE A 198 -13.17 -4.45 25.83
C ILE A 198 -14.20 -5.51 25.40
N PRO A 199 -14.29 -6.67 26.10
CA PRO A 199 -15.23 -7.73 25.73
C PRO A 199 -16.68 -7.26 25.70
N LEU A 200 -17.46 -7.80 24.76
CA LEU A 200 -18.89 -7.56 24.56
C LEU A 200 -19.26 -6.10 24.24
N LEU A 201 -19.28 -5.21 25.24
CA LEU A 201 -19.69 -3.80 25.07
C LEU A 201 -18.73 -3.04 24.17
N GLY A 202 -17.42 -3.27 24.31
CA GLY A 202 -16.41 -2.64 23.46
C GLY A 202 -16.50 -3.08 22.01
N SER A 203 -16.75 -4.36 21.76
CA SER A 203 -16.91 -4.90 20.40
C SER A 203 -18.10 -4.28 19.65
N ILE A 204 -19.22 -4.02 20.34
CA ILE A 204 -20.39 -3.35 19.75
C ILE A 204 -20.05 -1.89 19.40
N VAL A 205 -19.44 -1.16 20.34
CA VAL A 205 -19.02 0.23 20.12
C VAL A 205 -18.00 0.32 18.97
N ALA A 206 -17.00 -0.56 18.96
CA ALA A 206 -16.01 -0.66 17.88
C ALA A 206 -16.68 -0.91 16.53
N GLY A 207 -17.62 -1.86 16.46
CA GLY A 207 -18.38 -2.13 15.22
C GLY A 207 -19.12 -0.90 14.69
N ILE A 208 -19.81 -0.16 15.56
CA ILE A 208 -20.50 1.08 15.18
C ILE A 208 -19.51 2.13 14.66
N LEU A 209 -18.38 2.32 15.36
CA LEU A 209 -17.34 3.27 14.96
C LEU A 209 -16.72 2.92 13.61
N LEU A 210 -16.47 1.63 13.34
CA LEU A 210 -15.96 1.15 12.04
C LEU A 210 -16.96 1.42 10.91
N ILE A 211 -18.27 1.22 11.15
CA ILE A 211 -19.31 1.53 10.16
C ILE A 211 -19.33 3.04 9.87
N ILE A 212 -19.28 3.89 10.91
CA ILE A 212 -19.25 5.34 10.73
C ILE A 212 -17.97 5.75 9.99
N ALA A 213 -16.81 5.18 10.33
CA ALA A 213 -15.54 5.44 9.65
C ALA A 213 -15.62 5.08 8.17
N PHE A 214 -16.16 3.90 7.84
CA PHE A 214 -16.38 3.46 6.46
C PHE A 214 -17.28 4.43 5.68
N ILE A 215 -18.41 4.85 6.27
CA ILE A 215 -19.33 5.83 5.64
C ILE A 215 -18.60 7.15 5.40
N LEU A 216 -17.84 7.66 6.38
CA LEU A 216 -17.09 8.91 6.23
C LEU A 216 -16.02 8.80 5.15
N GLU A 217 -15.29 7.69 5.09
CA GLU A 217 -14.29 7.46 4.05
C GLU A 217 -14.93 7.39 2.66
N PHE A 218 -16.08 6.73 2.54
CA PHE A 218 -16.85 6.65 1.29
C PHE A 218 -17.35 8.02 0.82
N ILE A 219 -17.90 8.83 1.74
CA ILE A 219 -18.27 10.22 1.49
C ILE A 219 -17.03 11.04 1.11
N GLY A 220 -15.90 10.80 1.79
CA GLY A 220 -14.62 11.44 1.55
C GLY A 220 -14.14 11.26 0.12
N TYR A 221 -14.03 10.01 -0.36
CA TYR A 221 -13.69 9.74 -1.76
C TYR A 221 -14.76 10.24 -2.73
N GLY A 222 -16.04 10.24 -2.34
CA GLY A 222 -17.11 10.85 -3.10
C GLY A 222 -16.92 12.36 -3.34
N ALA A 223 -16.52 13.10 -2.30
CA ALA A 223 -16.18 14.52 -2.40
C ALA A 223 -14.89 14.73 -3.21
N MET A 224 -13.88 13.88 -3.02
CA MET A 224 -12.63 13.95 -3.80
C MET A 224 -12.90 13.74 -5.30
N LYS A 225 -13.83 12.86 -5.67
CA LYS A 225 -14.29 12.65 -7.05
C LYS A 225 -14.99 13.88 -7.66
N ARG A 226 -15.50 14.81 -6.85
CA ARG A 226 -16.11 16.07 -7.33
C ARG A 226 -15.12 17.23 -7.37
N SER A 227 -14.04 17.16 -6.58
CA SER A 227 -12.99 18.17 -6.54
C SER A 227 -12.42 18.45 -7.94
N ALA A 228 -12.38 19.72 -8.34
CA ALA A 228 -11.72 20.16 -9.56
C ALA A 228 -10.19 20.24 -9.39
N ALA A 229 -9.73 20.43 -8.15
CA ALA A 229 -8.31 20.52 -7.83
C ALA A 229 -7.53 19.27 -8.29
N VAL A 230 -8.10 18.08 -8.10
CA VAL A 230 -7.48 16.80 -8.51
C VAL A 230 -7.59 16.48 -10.01
N GLY A 231 -8.21 17.35 -10.83
CA GLY A 231 -8.32 17.12 -12.27
C GLY A 231 -9.06 15.83 -12.67
N GLU A 232 -9.15 15.54 -13.97
CA GLU A 232 -9.93 14.39 -14.45
C GLU A 232 -9.34 13.05 -14.00
N GLU A 233 -8.01 12.89 -14.07
CA GLU A 233 -7.35 11.65 -13.64
C GLU A 233 -7.53 11.38 -12.15
N GLY A 234 -7.49 12.42 -11.32
CA GLY A 234 -7.72 12.30 -9.89
C GLY A 234 -9.18 11.99 -9.56
N ARG A 235 -10.14 12.49 -10.34
CA ARG A 235 -11.56 12.14 -10.18
C ARG A 235 -11.84 10.69 -10.55
N ILE A 236 -11.27 10.21 -11.65
CA ILE A 236 -11.32 8.78 -12.03
C ILE A 236 -10.65 7.94 -10.92
N GLY A 237 -9.50 8.40 -10.42
CA GLY A 237 -8.79 7.77 -9.30
C GLY A 237 -9.63 7.66 -8.03
N ALA A 238 -10.25 8.74 -7.58
CA ALA A 238 -11.17 8.76 -6.45
C ALA A 238 -12.40 7.85 -6.67
N GLY A 239 -12.88 7.75 -7.92
CA GLY A 239 -13.88 6.76 -8.32
C GLY A 239 -13.42 5.32 -8.06
N ARG A 240 -12.18 4.98 -8.45
CA ARG A 240 -11.60 3.64 -8.19
C ARG A 240 -11.47 3.35 -6.70
N LEU A 241 -11.09 4.34 -5.89
CA LEU A 241 -11.05 4.19 -4.42
C LEU A 241 -12.43 3.90 -3.85
N ARG A 242 -13.46 4.57 -4.35
CA ARG A 242 -14.83 4.31 -3.90
C ARG A 242 -15.31 2.92 -4.31
N THR A 243 -14.94 2.48 -5.52
CA THR A 243 -15.24 1.11 -5.99
C THR A 243 -14.46 0.06 -5.18
N SER A 244 -13.20 0.32 -4.84
CA SER A 244 -12.40 -0.61 -4.03
C SER A 244 -13.02 -0.82 -2.65
N MET A 245 -13.55 0.23 -2.02
CA MET A 245 -14.26 0.09 -0.75
C MET A 245 -15.47 -0.86 -0.84
N ILE A 246 -16.26 -0.77 -1.91
CA ILE A 246 -17.42 -1.66 -2.12
C ILE A 246 -16.94 -3.09 -2.33
N ILE A 247 -15.91 -3.30 -3.16
CA ILE A 247 -15.34 -4.62 -3.44
C ILE A 247 -14.78 -5.24 -2.16
N LEU A 248 -14.04 -4.48 -1.35
CA LEU A 248 -13.49 -4.96 -0.08
C LEU A 248 -14.61 -5.30 0.91
N LEU A 249 -15.67 -4.48 1.00
CA LEU A 249 -16.84 -4.77 1.83
C LEU A 249 -17.52 -6.09 1.42
N VAL A 250 -17.70 -6.32 0.11
CA VAL A 250 -18.22 -7.59 -0.41
C VAL A 250 -17.30 -8.74 -0.05
N GLY A 251 -15.98 -8.55 -0.15
CA GLY A 251 -14.98 -9.52 0.29
C GLY A 251 -15.11 -9.88 1.77
N THR A 252 -15.30 -8.89 2.64
CA THR A 252 -15.54 -9.09 4.08
C THR A 252 -16.84 -9.83 4.37
N ILE A 253 -17.88 -9.64 3.58
CA ILE A 253 -19.14 -10.39 3.74
C ILE A 253 -18.95 -11.84 3.29
N ILE A 254 -18.26 -12.06 2.15
CA ILE A 254 -17.99 -13.39 1.62
C ILE A 254 -17.09 -14.20 2.56
N SER A 255 -16.15 -13.56 3.26
CA SER A 255 -15.25 -14.24 4.21
C SER A 255 -15.97 -14.88 5.40
N ILE A 256 -17.26 -14.56 5.64
CA ILE A 256 -18.08 -15.21 6.66
C ILE A 256 -18.41 -16.67 6.28
N ILE A 257 -18.35 -17.03 5.00
CA ILE A 257 -18.64 -18.38 4.50
C ILE A 257 -17.43 -19.30 4.77
N PRO A 258 -17.57 -20.39 5.55
CA PRO A 258 -16.47 -21.31 5.83
C PRO A 258 -15.86 -21.94 4.56
N LEU A 259 -14.54 -22.15 4.55
CA LEU A 259 -13.69 -22.68 3.45
C LEU A 259 -13.69 -21.88 2.13
N LEU A 260 -14.85 -21.60 1.54
CA LEU A 260 -14.96 -20.85 0.28
C LEU A 260 -14.65 -19.36 0.48
N GLY A 261 -15.03 -18.82 1.63
CA GLY A 261 -14.89 -17.40 1.95
C GLY A 261 -13.45 -16.93 2.00
N THR A 262 -12.54 -17.73 2.56
CA THR A 262 -11.12 -17.35 2.77
C THR A 262 -10.34 -17.24 1.47
N THR A 263 -10.51 -18.21 0.57
CA THR A 263 -9.81 -18.20 -0.74
C THR A 263 -10.37 -17.08 -1.62
N VAL A 264 -11.70 -16.94 -1.68
CA VAL A 264 -12.34 -15.90 -2.50
C VAL A 264 -12.05 -14.50 -1.97
N SER A 265 -12.05 -14.30 -0.64
CA SER A 265 -11.72 -13.02 -0.04
C SER A 265 -10.27 -12.60 -0.32
N ALA A 266 -9.33 -13.54 -0.36
CA ALA A 266 -7.93 -13.26 -0.73
C ALA A 266 -7.80 -12.64 -2.13
N PHE A 267 -8.46 -13.23 -3.14
CA PHE A 267 -8.47 -12.68 -4.49
C PHE A 267 -9.17 -11.32 -4.56
N ILE A 268 -10.27 -11.14 -3.84
CA ILE A 268 -10.99 -9.86 -3.75
C ILE A 268 -10.11 -8.77 -3.13
N SER A 269 -9.37 -9.08 -2.07
CA SER A 269 -8.43 -8.17 -1.42
C SER A 269 -7.32 -7.72 -2.36
N LEU A 270 -6.83 -8.61 -3.23
CA LEU A 270 -5.83 -8.27 -4.23
C LEU A 270 -6.38 -7.33 -5.32
N VAL A 271 -7.61 -7.57 -5.79
CA VAL A 271 -8.29 -6.63 -6.68
C VAL A 271 -8.47 -5.27 -5.99
N GLY A 272 -8.82 -5.28 -4.71
CA GLY A 272 -8.88 -4.08 -3.87
C GLY A 272 -7.56 -3.32 -3.83
N LEU A 273 -6.44 -4.01 -3.57
CA LEU A 273 -5.09 -3.43 -3.55
C LEU A 273 -4.73 -2.79 -4.89
N VAL A 274 -5.01 -3.46 -6.00
CA VAL A 274 -4.77 -2.92 -7.35
C VAL A 274 -5.59 -1.65 -7.60
N LEU A 275 -6.87 -1.65 -7.23
CA LEU A 275 -7.73 -0.47 -7.38
C LEU A 275 -7.30 0.69 -6.47
N VAL A 276 -6.85 0.40 -5.25
CA VAL A 276 -6.29 1.38 -4.32
C VAL A 276 -5.04 2.02 -4.91
N TYR A 277 -4.11 1.20 -5.42
CA TYR A 277 -2.92 1.68 -6.11
C TYR A 277 -3.28 2.56 -7.30
N GLN A 278 -4.18 2.11 -8.17
CA GLN A 278 -4.63 2.87 -9.33
C GLN A 278 -5.37 4.16 -8.94
N GLY A 279 -6.10 4.14 -7.82
CA GLY A 279 -6.85 5.27 -7.31
C GLY A 279 -5.93 6.40 -6.86
N TRP A 280 -4.99 6.10 -5.98
CA TRP A 280 -4.02 7.09 -5.48
C TRP A 280 -2.99 7.50 -6.52
N ARG A 281 -2.62 6.61 -7.45
CA ARG A 281 -1.85 6.99 -8.64
C ARG A 281 -2.61 8.00 -9.51
N GLY A 282 -3.92 7.82 -9.68
CA GLY A 282 -4.77 8.78 -10.39
C GLY A 282 -4.81 10.14 -9.69
N ILE A 283 -4.97 10.16 -8.37
CA ILE A 283 -4.94 11.40 -7.58
C ILE A 283 -3.55 12.07 -7.65
N PHE A 284 -2.48 11.28 -7.60
CA PHE A 284 -1.12 11.79 -7.78
C PHE A 284 -1.00 12.57 -9.10
N PHE A 285 -1.30 11.94 -10.25
CA PHE A 285 -1.18 12.61 -11.55
C PHE A 285 -2.21 13.71 -11.76
N GLY A 286 -3.37 13.58 -11.14
CA GLY A 286 -4.41 14.60 -11.18
C GLY A 286 -4.02 15.90 -10.47
N VAL A 287 -3.18 15.81 -9.44
CA VAL A 287 -2.67 16.95 -8.68
C VAL A 287 -1.30 17.41 -9.20
N ASP A 288 -0.50 16.52 -9.77
CA ASP A 288 0.80 16.79 -10.40
C ASP A 288 0.63 17.47 -11.77
N LYS A 289 -0.01 18.65 -11.76
CA LYS A 289 -0.12 19.53 -12.91
C LYS A 289 1.18 20.33 -13.03
N ASP A 290 1.67 20.46 -14.26
CA ASP A 290 2.84 21.28 -14.63
C ASP A 290 2.58 22.78 -14.40
#